data_AF-A0A7J6EPH6-F1
#
_entry.id   AF-A0A7J6EPH6-F1
#
_cell.length_a   1.000
_cell.length_b   1.000
_cell.length_c   1.000
_cell.angle_alpha   90.00
_cell.angle_beta   90.00
_cell.angle_gamma   90.00
#
_symmetry.space_group_name_H-M   'P 1'
#
loop_
_entity.id
_entity.type
_entity.pdbx_description
1 polymer ?
#
loop_
_entity_poly.entity_id
_entity_poly.type
_entity_poly.pdbx_seq_one_letter_code
_entity_poly.pdbx_strand_id
1 'polypeptide(L)'
;MFRNASKKSNHNNTRLYDVLGVSNNASPDDLKKAYKKAAMKNHPDKGGDPEKFKEVGQAYEVLSNPEKRALYDEYGEDGLKNGMDYDDDFMNGADPFDLFNSFFNGNGFNKRSGKKRSGDIVKPLRVSLEDLYLGTSKKISISRNVICSNCNGKGSKSGNSIICSGCQGRGMKVMTKLLGPNVVQQSQSVCKDCKGNGEIISEDDRCSTCKGEKVVQEKKIKEVIVDIGMQNGQKITFSGESDEAPDTEPGDVVFVIEQKEHPKFKRNGVDLFYDHTLILAEALCGFQFVLTHLDGRRLLIKSNPGEVVISEEGMPMYGKPFMKGNLYIHFNVEFPNSMSSEQVKALETILPPKPLLSQQVSDMTIEECEETTLHDVNIEEEMRQKQSFQSEAYEEDNGRFGGQGVQCAQQ
;
A
#
# COMPACT_ATOMS: atom_id res chain seq x y z
N MET A 1 69.67 5.59 -14.05
CA MET A 1 69.20 4.39 -13.32
C MET A 1 69.05 4.75 -11.86
N PHE A 2 67.84 5.07 -11.40
CA PHE A 2 67.56 5.25 -9.97
C PHE A 2 66.39 4.34 -9.62
N ARG A 3 66.70 3.24 -8.93
CA ARG A 3 65.75 2.32 -8.31
C ARG A 3 65.07 3.06 -7.16
N ASN A 4 63.78 3.37 -7.30
CA ASN A 4 62.96 3.74 -6.15
C ASN A 4 62.52 2.45 -5.45
N ALA A 5 63.12 2.19 -4.30
CA ALA A 5 62.67 1.18 -3.36
C ALA A 5 61.32 1.63 -2.77
N SER A 6 60.25 0.91 -3.10
CA SER A 6 58.96 1.07 -2.42
C SER A 6 59.11 0.71 -0.95
N LYS A 7 58.97 1.69 -0.06
CA LYS A 7 58.67 1.46 1.35
C LYS A 7 57.35 0.70 1.42
N LYS A 8 57.39 -0.61 1.71
CA LYS A 8 56.21 -1.35 2.16
C LYS A 8 55.83 -0.80 3.53
N SER A 9 54.76 -0.01 3.59
CA SER A 9 54.05 0.26 4.83
C SER A 9 53.52 -1.07 5.36
N ASN A 10 53.85 -1.37 6.61
CA ASN A 10 53.51 -2.61 7.27
C ASN A 10 52.08 -2.50 7.80
N HIS A 11 51.10 -2.57 6.91
CA HIS A 11 49.68 -2.54 7.29
C HIS A 11 49.28 -3.90 7.88
N ASN A 12 48.64 -3.91 9.06
CA ASN A 12 48.09 -5.12 9.67
C ASN A 12 46.88 -5.61 8.87
N ASN A 13 47.12 -6.43 7.85
CA ASN A 13 46.09 -7.02 6.99
C ASN A 13 45.68 -8.45 7.41
N THR A 14 46.09 -8.91 8.60
CA THR A 14 45.74 -10.23 9.13
C THR A 14 44.61 -10.20 10.14
N ARG A 15 44.34 -9.04 10.78
CA ARG A 15 43.45 -8.94 11.94
C ARG A 15 42.03 -9.47 11.69
N LEU A 16 41.42 -9.15 10.54
CA LEU A 16 40.06 -9.65 10.25
C LEU A 16 40.03 -11.16 9.98
N TYR A 17 41.11 -11.71 9.42
CA TYR A 17 41.27 -13.15 9.26
C TYR A 17 41.48 -13.85 10.61
N ASP A 18 42.24 -13.23 11.51
CA ASP A 18 42.50 -13.71 12.87
C ASP A 18 41.21 -13.71 13.72
N VAL A 19 40.36 -12.68 13.57
CA VAL A 19 39.04 -12.59 14.23
C VAL A 19 38.10 -13.72 13.79
N LEU A 20 38.13 -14.10 12.51
CA LEU A 20 37.37 -15.24 12.01
C LEU A 20 38.07 -16.59 12.24
N GLY A 21 39.35 -16.58 12.66
CA GLY A 21 40.16 -17.78 12.89
C GLY A 21 40.49 -18.53 11.60
N VAL A 22 40.69 -17.82 10.49
CA VAL A 22 41.00 -18.38 9.17
C VAL A 22 42.32 -17.82 8.62
N SER A 23 42.90 -18.52 7.65
CA SER A 23 44.07 -18.02 6.92
C SER A 23 43.68 -16.87 5.97
N ASN A 24 44.62 -15.97 5.68
CA ASN A 24 44.49 -14.93 4.66
C ASN A 24 44.14 -15.46 3.24
N ASN A 25 44.50 -16.72 2.95
CA ASN A 25 44.17 -17.41 1.70
C ASN A 25 42.83 -18.18 1.75
N ALA A 26 41.98 -17.96 2.75
CA ALA A 26 40.72 -18.69 2.92
C ALA A 26 39.76 -18.47 1.74
N SER A 27 39.11 -19.55 1.30
CA SER A 27 38.08 -19.49 0.27
C SER A 27 36.80 -18.81 0.80
N PRO A 28 35.91 -18.30 -0.07
CA PRO A 28 34.62 -17.74 0.35
C PRO A 28 33.77 -18.73 1.17
N ASP A 29 33.86 -20.02 0.87
CA ASP A 29 33.15 -21.07 1.60
C ASP A 29 33.74 -21.30 2.99
N ASP A 30 35.06 -21.18 3.14
CA ASP A 30 35.73 -21.29 4.44
C ASP A 30 35.41 -20.08 5.33
N LEU A 31 35.36 -18.87 4.76
CA LEU A 31 34.92 -17.66 5.46
C LEU A 31 33.49 -17.80 6.00
N LYS A 32 32.58 -18.33 5.18
CA LYS A 32 31.17 -18.55 5.58
C LYS A 32 31.04 -19.60 6.68
N LYS A 33 31.80 -20.69 6.61
CA LYS A 33 31.84 -21.74 7.65
C LYS A 33 32.42 -21.21 8.96
N ALA A 34 33.51 -20.45 8.88
CA ALA A 34 34.17 -19.85 10.03
C ALA A 34 33.28 -18.82 10.74
N TYR A 35 32.63 -17.93 9.97
CA TYR A 35 31.66 -16.98 10.49
C TYR A 35 30.52 -17.68 11.22
N LYS A 36 29.90 -18.71 10.61
CA LYS A 36 28.79 -19.43 11.26
C LYS A 36 29.22 -20.09 12.59
N LYS A 37 30.44 -20.63 12.63
CA LYS A 37 31.00 -21.25 13.85
C LYS A 37 31.32 -20.21 14.93
N ALA A 38 31.91 -19.08 14.55
CA ALA A 38 32.27 -17.99 15.47
C ALA A 38 31.03 -17.23 15.98
N ALA A 39 30.06 -16.95 15.11
CA ALA A 39 28.80 -16.30 15.46
C ALA A 39 27.95 -17.17 16.40
N MET A 40 27.88 -18.49 16.19
CA MET A 40 27.18 -19.39 17.11
C MET A 40 27.87 -19.49 18.48
N LYS A 41 29.20 -19.34 18.53
CA LYS A 41 30.00 -19.39 19.76
C LYS A 41 29.88 -18.10 20.57
N ASN A 42 29.81 -16.96 19.89
CA ASN A 42 29.78 -15.63 20.53
C ASN A 42 28.36 -15.05 20.62
N HIS A 43 27.31 -15.82 20.29
CA HIS A 43 25.94 -15.32 20.32
C HIS A 43 25.52 -14.91 21.75
N PRO A 44 24.94 -13.71 21.96
CA PRO A 44 24.59 -13.20 23.29
C PRO A 44 23.58 -14.10 24.01
N ASP A 45 22.56 -14.62 23.29
CA ASP A 45 21.58 -15.56 23.86
C ASP A 45 22.16 -16.91 24.31
N LYS A 46 23.39 -17.24 23.90
CA LYS A 46 24.09 -18.46 24.29
C LYS A 46 25.21 -18.20 25.30
N GLY A 47 25.22 -17.01 25.93
CA GLY A 47 26.23 -16.61 26.90
C GLY A 47 27.58 -16.21 26.28
N GLY A 48 27.58 -15.85 24.99
CA GLY A 48 28.76 -15.36 24.30
C GLY A 48 29.03 -13.87 24.53
N ASP A 49 30.24 -13.44 24.20
CA ASP A 49 30.70 -12.06 24.35
C ASP A 49 30.11 -11.16 23.24
N PRO A 50 29.27 -10.15 23.57
CA PRO A 50 28.65 -9.27 22.59
C PRO A 50 29.65 -8.46 21.76
N GLU A 51 30.82 -8.14 22.31
CA GLU A 51 31.85 -7.37 21.59
C GLU A 51 32.49 -8.23 20.51
N LYS A 52 32.85 -9.47 20.85
CA LYS A 52 33.40 -10.43 19.88
C LYS A 52 32.38 -10.85 18.83
N PHE A 53 31.10 -10.85 19.16
CA PHE A 53 30.05 -11.10 18.18
C PHE A 53 30.00 -9.99 17.11
N LYS A 54 30.12 -8.72 17.54
CA LYS A 54 30.20 -7.56 16.64
C LYS A 54 31.46 -7.62 15.76
N GLU A 55 32.62 -7.91 16.36
CA GLU A 55 33.88 -8.03 15.61
C GLU A 55 33.84 -9.15 14.55
N VAL A 56 33.26 -10.31 14.89
CA VAL A 56 33.06 -11.43 13.95
C VAL A 56 32.12 -11.05 12.80
N GLY A 57 31.08 -10.27 13.08
CA GLY A 57 30.19 -9.72 12.05
C GLY A 57 30.92 -8.79 11.08
N GLN A 58 31.68 -7.83 11.62
CA GLN A 58 32.45 -6.86 10.84
C GLN A 58 33.51 -7.54 9.97
N ALA A 59 34.25 -8.50 10.52
CA ALA A 59 35.26 -9.24 9.78
C ALA A 59 34.66 -10.03 8.61
N TYR A 60 33.51 -10.67 8.80
CA TYR A 60 32.85 -11.39 7.71
C TYR A 60 32.28 -10.43 6.64
N GLU A 61 31.75 -9.27 7.01
CA GLU A 61 31.22 -8.30 6.04
C GLU A 61 32.32 -7.79 5.08
N VAL A 62 33.49 -7.46 5.62
CA VAL A 62 34.64 -7.01 4.81
C VAL A 62 35.19 -8.15 3.97
N LEU A 63 35.39 -9.34 4.55
CA LEU A 63 36.05 -10.46 3.87
C LEU A 63 35.13 -11.23 2.90
N SER A 64 33.81 -11.13 3.05
CA SER A 64 32.84 -11.79 2.16
C SER A 64 32.65 -11.07 0.82
N ASN A 65 32.92 -9.76 0.75
CA ASN A 65 32.84 -9.00 -0.48
C ASN A 65 34.21 -8.99 -1.19
N PRO A 66 34.33 -9.46 -2.44
CA PRO A 66 35.60 -9.51 -3.18
C PRO A 66 36.31 -8.15 -3.31
N GLU A 67 35.56 -7.06 -3.49
CA GLU A 67 36.12 -5.70 -3.65
C GLU A 67 36.63 -5.15 -2.32
N LYS A 68 35.85 -5.31 -1.24
CA LYS A 68 36.26 -4.88 0.12
C LYS A 68 37.43 -5.72 0.65
N ARG A 69 37.44 -7.03 0.36
CA ARG A 69 38.55 -7.93 0.70
C ARG A 69 39.83 -7.52 0.00
N ALA A 70 39.78 -7.24 -1.31
CA ALA A 70 40.95 -6.78 -2.05
C ALA A 70 41.52 -5.47 -1.49
N LEU A 71 40.66 -4.51 -1.15
CA LEU A 71 41.06 -3.25 -0.54
C LEU A 71 41.70 -3.43 0.85
N TYR A 72 41.13 -4.32 1.67
CA TYR A 72 41.68 -4.68 2.97
C TYR A 72 43.01 -5.43 2.86
N ASP A 73 43.13 -6.35 1.90
CA ASP A 73 44.35 -7.12 1.68
C ASP A 73 45.52 -6.22 1.21
N GLU A 74 45.21 -5.17 0.43
CA GLU A 74 46.17 -4.23 -0.14
C GLU A 74 46.56 -3.09 0.82
N TYR A 75 45.61 -2.53 1.57
CA TYR A 75 45.80 -1.31 2.37
C TYR A 75 45.52 -1.49 3.88
N GLY A 76 45.10 -2.67 4.32
CA GLY A 76 44.71 -2.92 5.72
C GLY A 76 43.46 -2.16 6.14
N GLU A 77 43.27 -1.99 7.46
CA GLU A 77 42.11 -1.25 8.02
C GLU A 77 42.07 0.22 7.58
N ASP A 78 43.21 0.83 7.25
CA ASP A 78 43.31 2.23 6.83
C ASP A 78 42.71 2.45 5.43
N GLY A 79 42.78 1.45 4.55
CA GLY A 79 42.16 1.50 3.21
C GLY A 79 40.64 1.53 3.25
N LEU A 80 40.03 0.96 4.30
CA LEU A 80 38.58 0.98 4.51
C LEU A 80 38.10 2.35 5.02
N LYS A 81 38.96 3.12 5.70
CA LYS A 81 38.65 4.47 6.20
C LYS A 81 38.71 5.54 5.11
N ASN A 82 39.65 5.42 4.17
CA ASN A 82 39.89 6.43 3.14
C ASN A 82 38.91 6.34 1.93
N GLY A 83 37.89 5.48 2.00
CA GLY A 83 36.81 5.42 1.00
C GLY A 83 35.66 6.41 1.21
N MET A 84 35.72 7.25 2.26
CA MET A 84 34.75 8.30 2.55
C MET A 84 35.43 9.66 2.58
N ASP A 85 35.62 10.25 1.40
CA ASP A 85 36.06 11.64 1.25
C ASP A 85 34.81 12.51 0.95
N TYR A 86 34.19 13.07 2.00
CA TYR A 86 33.23 14.17 1.91
C TYR A 86 33.23 15.00 3.22
N ASP A 87 33.58 16.27 3.07
CA ASP A 87 33.37 17.46 3.92
C ASP A 87 33.81 17.46 5.40
N ASP A 88 34.91 18.19 5.63
CA ASP A 88 35.61 18.50 6.87
C ASP A 88 35.00 19.70 7.64
N ASP A 89 33.67 19.75 7.79
CA ASP A 89 33.03 20.85 8.57
C ASP A 89 31.87 20.40 9.48
N PHE A 90 31.68 19.08 9.65
CA PHE A 90 30.65 18.51 10.54
C PHE A 90 31.22 17.74 11.75
N MET A 91 32.55 17.72 11.91
CA MET A 91 33.26 16.91 12.91
C MET A 91 33.67 17.73 14.14
N ASN A 92 32.71 18.34 14.82
CA ASN A 92 32.91 18.78 16.21
C ASN A 92 31.73 18.35 17.06
N GLY A 93 31.78 17.11 17.55
CA GLY A 93 31.03 16.70 18.74
C GLY A 93 30.22 15.41 18.68
N ALA A 94 30.22 14.64 17.59
CA ALA A 94 29.49 13.38 17.49
C ALA A 94 30.44 12.17 17.40
N ASP A 95 30.14 11.13 18.19
CA ASP A 95 30.86 9.87 18.23
C ASP A 95 30.88 9.21 16.83
N PRO A 96 32.03 8.78 16.29
CA PRO A 96 32.13 8.10 14.99
C PRO A 96 31.20 6.88 14.84
N PHE A 97 30.73 6.31 15.96
CA PHE A 97 29.80 5.18 15.99
C PHE A 97 28.34 5.57 15.64
N ASP A 98 27.91 6.80 15.95
CA ASP A 98 26.54 7.26 15.66
C ASP A 98 26.36 7.71 14.21
N LEU A 99 27.43 8.21 13.59
CA LEU A 99 27.44 8.52 12.15
C LEU A 99 27.40 7.23 11.31
N PHE A 100 28.08 6.16 11.76
CA PHE A 100 28.03 4.84 11.13
C PHE A 100 26.66 4.18 11.29
N ASN A 101 26.02 4.28 12.47
CA ASN A 101 24.67 3.76 12.68
C ASN A 101 23.60 4.53 11.88
N SER A 102 23.74 5.86 11.74
CA SER A 102 22.79 6.65 10.94
C SER A 102 22.95 6.42 9.43
N PHE A 103 24.12 5.97 8.98
CA PHE A 103 24.39 5.56 7.60
C PHE A 103 23.90 4.13 7.31
N PHE A 104 23.99 3.22 8.29
CA PHE A 104 23.62 1.81 8.13
C PHE A 104 22.16 1.48 8.47
N ASN A 105 21.44 2.34 9.21
CA ASN A 105 20.04 2.10 9.57
C ASN A 105 19.03 3.08 8.94
N GLY A 106 19.45 3.87 7.93
CA GLY A 106 18.57 4.84 7.27
C GLY A 106 19.01 5.23 5.85
N ASN A 107 18.51 4.50 4.85
CA ASN A 107 18.25 5.03 3.50
C ASN A 107 19.37 5.79 2.73
N GLY A 108 20.57 5.24 2.67
CA GLY A 108 21.55 5.56 1.63
C GLY A 108 22.63 4.49 1.73
N PHE A 109 22.83 3.60 0.76
CA PHE A 109 23.91 3.74 -0.20
C PHE A 109 23.80 2.67 -1.30
N ASN A 110 22.60 2.15 -1.56
CA ASN A 110 22.31 1.31 -2.72
C ASN A 110 21.69 2.13 -3.87
N LYS A 111 22.46 3.09 -4.42
CA LYS A 111 22.23 3.55 -5.79
C LYS A 111 23.11 2.72 -6.73
N ARG A 112 22.84 1.41 -6.78
CA ARG A 112 23.11 0.68 -8.01
C ARG A 112 22.32 1.41 -9.08
N SER A 113 22.99 1.81 -10.16
CA SER A 113 22.37 2.23 -11.40
C SER A 113 21.62 1.05 -12.02
N GLY A 114 20.56 0.59 -11.35
CA GLY A 114 19.49 -0.14 -12.00
C GLY A 114 18.96 0.78 -13.09
N LYS A 115 18.80 0.23 -14.29
CA LYS A 115 18.14 0.90 -15.39
C LYS A 115 16.84 1.51 -14.84
N LYS A 116 16.65 2.82 -15.05
CA LYS A 116 15.49 3.52 -14.47
C LYS A 116 14.24 2.75 -14.90
N ARG A 117 13.39 2.34 -13.96
CA ARG A 117 12.12 1.69 -14.29
C ARG A 117 11.01 2.72 -14.23
N SER A 118 10.11 2.73 -15.22
CA SER A 118 8.92 3.58 -15.16
C SER A 118 7.97 3.06 -14.09
N GLY A 119 7.09 3.95 -13.60
CA GLY A 119 6.14 3.59 -12.56
C GLY A 119 5.12 2.56 -13.04
N ASP A 120 4.60 1.77 -12.11
CA ASP A 120 3.52 0.83 -12.38
C ASP A 120 2.19 1.58 -12.52
N ILE A 121 1.34 1.16 -13.46
CA ILE A 121 0.02 1.73 -13.68
C ILE A 121 -1.03 0.82 -13.04
N VAL A 122 -1.72 1.31 -12.01
CA VAL A 122 -2.79 0.59 -11.34
C VAL A 122 -4.15 1.00 -11.92
N LYS A 123 -4.94 0.05 -12.42
CA LYS A 123 -6.28 0.28 -12.96
C LYS A 123 -7.33 -0.57 -12.25
N PRO A 124 -8.45 0.01 -11.77
CA PRO A 124 -9.53 -0.79 -11.23
C PRO A 124 -10.26 -1.55 -12.36
N LEU A 125 -10.48 -2.84 -12.15
CA LEU A 125 -11.30 -3.69 -13.01
C LEU A 125 -12.61 -3.98 -12.28
N ARG A 126 -13.69 -3.35 -12.74
CA ARG A 126 -15.02 -3.56 -12.15
C ARG A 126 -15.62 -4.90 -12.58
N VAL A 127 -15.89 -5.76 -11.60
CA VAL A 127 -16.40 -7.12 -11.81
C VAL A 127 -17.66 -7.33 -11.00
N SER A 128 -18.67 -7.99 -11.58
CA SER A 128 -19.90 -8.31 -10.85
C SER A 128 -19.72 -9.56 -9.97
N LEU A 129 -20.67 -9.82 -9.08
CA LEU A 129 -20.58 -10.98 -8.20
C LEU A 129 -20.73 -12.31 -8.97
N GLU A 130 -21.55 -12.31 -10.02
CA GLU A 130 -21.76 -13.44 -10.94
C GLU A 130 -20.50 -13.76 -11.74
N ASP A 131 -19.84 -12.72 -12.26
CA ASP A 131 -18.55 -12.85 -12.95
C ASP A 131 -17.48 -13.50 -12.04
N LEU A 132 -17.46 -13.15 -10.74
CA LEU A 132 -16.55 -13.75 -9.76
C LEU A 132 -16.95 -15.18 -9.37
N TYR A 133 -18.23 -15.53 -9.50
CA TYR A 133 -18.74 -16.87 -9.19
C TYR A 133 -18.47 -17.86 -10.32
N LEU A 134 -18.69 -17.45 -11.58
CA LEU A 134 -18.56 -18.31 -12.76
C LEU A 134 -17.19 -18.21 -13.44
N GLY A 135 -16.45 -17.12 -13.19
CA GLY A 135 -15.26 -16.75 -13.96
C GLY A 135 -15.64 -16.12 -15.30
N THR A 136 -14.83 -15.18 -15.77
CA THR A 136 -15.08 -14.47 -17.03
C THR A 136 -13.79 -13.94 -17.64
N SER A 137 -13.76 -13.69 -18.94
CA SER A 137 -12.66 -12.94 -19.57
C SER A 137 -13.16 -11.60 -20.10
N LYS A 138 -12.44 -10.53 -19.76
CA LYS A 138 -12.78 -9.15 -20.17
C LYS A 138 -11.68 -8.57 -21.04
N LYS A 139 -12.06 -8.08 -22.22
CA LYS A 139 -11.15 -7.36 -23.13
C LYS A 139 -11.11 -5.89 -22.74
N ILE A 140 -9.94 -5.41 -22.31
CA ILE A 140 -9.73 -4.04 -21.85
C ILE A 140 -8.71 -3.35 -22.75
N SER A 141 -9.00 -2.13 -23.18
CA SER A 141 -8.04 -1.30 -23.90
C SER A 141 -7.13 -0.55 -22.92
N ILE A 142 -5.83 -0.77 -23.03
CA ILE A 142 -4.79 -0.04 -22.30
C ILE A 142 -4.18 0.96 -23.28
N SER A 143 -4.23 2.25 -22.93
CA SER A 143 -3.41 3.28 -23.56
C SER A 143 -2.08 3.36 -22.82
N ARG A 144 -0.97 3.25 -23.56
CA ARG A 144 0.39 3.41 -23.04
C ARG A 144 1.24 4.21 -24.02
N ASN A 145 2.26 4.87 -23.52
CA ASN A 145 3.31 5.47 -24.34
C ASN A 145 4.30 4.38 -24.76
N VAL A 146 4.62 4.31 -26.05
CA VAL A 146 5.64 3.42 -26.59
C VAL A 146 6.72 4.23 -27.29
N ILE A 147 7.94 3.70 -27.31
CA ILE A 147 9.03 4.34 -28.06
C ILE A 147 8.61 4.48 -29.52
N CYS A 148 8.78 5.70 -30.07
CA CYS A 148 8.39 5.97 -31.44
C CYS A 148 9.22 5.10 -32.40
N SER A 149 8.57 4.20 -33.12
CA SER A 149 9.22 3.27 -34.07
C SER A 149 9.95 3.99 -35.21
N ASN A 150 9.47 5.17 -35.62
CA ASN A 150 10.06 5.93 -36.74
C ASN A 150 11.38 6.63 -36.37
N CYS A 151 11.60 7.00 -35.12
CA CYS A 151 12.85 7.65 -34.68
C CYS A 151 13.60 6.87 -33.59
N ASN A 152 13.12 5.69 -33.21
CA ASN A 152 13.66 4.84 -32.15
C ASN A 152 13.98 5.60 -30.86
N GLY A 153 13.08 6.51 -30.45
CA GLY A 153 13.25 7.28 -29.21
C GLY A 153 14.22 8.47 -29.31
N LYS A 154 14.78 8.78 -30.49
CA LYS A 154 15.67 9.95 -30.68
C LYS A 154 14.89 11.26 -30.79
N GLY A 155 13.66 11.22 -31.28
CA GLY A 155 12.78 12.39 -31.45
C GLY A 155 13.03 13.19 -32.74
N SER A 156 14.16 12.98 -33.41
CA SER A 156 14.51 13.58 -34.71
C SER A 156 14.48 12.58 -35.87
N LYS A 157 14.36 13.07 -37.11
CA LYS A 157 14.42 12.25 -38.33
C LYS A 157 15.86 11.81 -38.60
N SER A 158 16.81 12.74 -38.46
CA SER A 158 18.24 12.48 -38.69
C SER A 158 18.95 11.83 -37.50
N GLY A 159 18.33 11.86 -36.31
CA GLY A 159 18.96 11.40 -35.07
C GLY A 159 19.87 12.44 -34.42
N ASN A 160 20.00 13.64 -35.00
CA ASN A 160 20.77 14.74 -34.42
C ASN A 160 19.93 15.48 -33.37
N SER A 161 20.60 15.97 -32.34
CA SER A 161 20.05 16.88 -31.34
C SER A 161 21.11 17.91 -30.95
N ILE A 162 20.68 19.11 -30.59
CA ILE A 162 21.55 20.22 -30.20
C ILE A 162 21.45 20.35 -28.69
N ILE A 163 22.59 20.42 -27.99
CA ILE A 163 22.59 20.66 -26.54
C ILE A 163 21.91 22.01 -26.27
N CYS A 164 20.95 22.02 -25.34
CA CYS A 164 20.22 23.22 -25.00
C CYS A 164 21.17 24.28 -24.41
N SER A 165 21.36 25.39 -25.12
CA SER A 165 22.21 26.50 -24.67
C SER A 165 21.74 27.11 -23.35
N GLY A 166 20.42 27.18 -23.12
CA GLY A 166 19.83 27.75 -21.91
C GLY A 166 20.12 26.98 -20.61
N CYS A 167 20.25 25.66 -20.65
CA CYS A 167 20.56 24.84 -19.47
C CYS A 167 21.88 24.06 -19.58
N GLN A 168 22.61 24.24 -20.68
CA GLN A 168 23.86 23.55 -20.97
C GLN A 168 23.74 22.02 -20.80
N GLY A 169 22.65 21.44 -21.31
CA GLY A 169 22.39 20.00 -21.21
C GLY A 169 21.79 19.53 -19.88
N ARG A 170 21.66 20.40 -18.87
CA ARG A 170 21.19 20.00 -17.52
C ARG A 170 19.68 19.82 -17.40
N GLY A 171 18.89 20.29 -18.37
CA GLY A 171 17.42 20.24 -18.35
C GLY A 171 16.75 21.17 -17.32
N MET A 172 17.49 21.74 -16.37
CA MET A 172 16.98 22.63 -15.31
C MET A 172 17.78 23.93 -15.25
N LYS A 173 17.11 25.03 -14.93
CA LYS A 173 17.71 26.35 -14.67
C LYS A 173 17.57 26.68 -13.18
N VAL A 174 18.68 26.99 -12.52
CA VAL A 174 18.70 27.47 -11.13
C VAL A 174 18.39 28.97 -11.15
N MET A 175 17.26 29.35 -10.56
CA MET A 175 16.88 30.74 -10.36
C MET A 175 17.15 31.14 -8.91
N THR A 176 18.06 32.08 -8.71
CA THR A 176 18.34 32.64 -7.38
C THR A 176 17.39 33.81 -7.12
N LYS A 177 16.48 33.65 -6.16
CA LYS A 177 15.58 34.73 -5.71
C LYS A 177 16.14 35.33 -4.43
N LEU A 178 16.40 36.64 -4.43
CA LEU A 178 16.74 37.38 -3.22
C LEU A 178 15.45 37.60 -2.42
N LEU A 179 15.32 36.99 -1.25
CA LEU A 179 14.14 37.14 -0.38
C LEU A 179 14.34 38.22 0.69
N GLY A 180 15.56 38.72 0.86
CA GLY A 180 15.87 39.79 1.79
C GLY A 180 17.38 40.10 1.85
N PRO A 181 17.78 41.02 2.73
CA PRO A 181 19.20 41.26 3.02
C PRO A 181 19.84 39.95 3.50
N ASN A 182 20.89 39.51 2.81
CA ASN A 182 21.66 38.28 3.09
C ASN A 182 20.90 36.94 2.99
N VAL A 183 19.69 36.89 2.41
CA VAL A 183 18.96 35.63 2.19
C VAL A 183 18.70 35.41 0.70
N VAL A 184 19.46 34.49 0.12
CA VAL A 184 19.29 33.97 -1.24
C VAL A 184 18.59 32.61 -1.19
N GLN A 185 17.44 32.49 -1.87
CA GLN A 185 16.80 31.20 -2.11
C GLN A 185 17.11 30.75 -3.53
N GLN A 186 17.85 29.66 -3.69
CA GLN A 186 18.03 29.02 -4.99
C GLN A 186 16.84 28.09 -5.25
N SER A 187 16.01 28.41 -6.24
CA SER A 187 14.94 27.53 -6.71
C SER A 187 15.35 26.89 -8.04
N GLN A 188 15.15 25.57 -8.16
CA GLN A 188 15.38 24.86 -9.41
C GLN A 188 14.07 24.85 -10.22
N SER A 189 14.14 25.27 -11.48
CA SER A 189 12.99 25.27 -12.40
C SER A 189 13.33 24.49 -13.67
N VAL A 190 12.33 23.85 -14.27
CA VAL A 190 12.52 23.13 -15.55
C VAL A 190 12.90 24.14 -16.62
N CYS A 191 13.94 23.84 -17.42
CA CYS A 191 14.39 24.74 -18.47
C CYS A 191 13.29 24.92 -19.53
N LYS A 192 12.78 26.15 -19.70
CA LYS A 192 11.71 26.45 -20.65
C LYS A 192 12.09 26.16 -22.12
N ASP A 193 13.38 26.29 -22.46
CA ASP A 193 13.86 26.16 -23.84
C ASP A 193 13.89 24.69 -24.33
N CYS A 194 14.16 23.73 -23.45
CA CYS A 194 14.20 22.29 -23.77
C CYS A 194 13.16 21.46 -23.01
N LYS A 195 12.28 22.09 -22.22
CA LYS A 195 11.27 21.47 -21.37
C LYS A 195 11.78 20.33 -20.47
N GLY A 196 13.03 20.40 -20.02
CA GLY A 196 13.63 19.36 -19.18
C GLY A 196 14.46 18.30 -19.92
N ASN A 197 14.42 18.28 -21.26
CA ASN A 197 15.12 17.26 -22.04
C ASN A 197 16.64 17.46 -22.13
N GLY A 198 17.16 18.66 -21.82
CA GLY A 198 18.59 19.00 -21.97
C GLY A 198 19.05 19.21 -23.41
N GLU A 199 18.27 18.73 -24.39
CA GLU A 199 18.52 18.83 -25.81
C GLU A 199 17.36 19.50 -26.54
N ILE A 200 17.66 20.17 -27.65
CA ILE A 200 16.73 20.85 -28.54
C ILE A 200 16.86 20.19 -29.92
N ILE A 201 15.72 19.84 -30.50
CA ILE A 201 15.62 19.31 -31.86
C ILE A 201 15.12 20.43 -32.76
N SER A 202 15.83 20.71 -33.85
CA SER A 202 15.43 21.71 -34.85
C SER A 202 14.06 21.36 -35.43
N GLU A 203 13.23 22.37 -35.71
CA GLU A 203 11.84 22.16 -36.11
C GLU A 203 11.70 21.31 -37.38
N ASP A 204 12.59 21.52 -38.35
CA ASP A 204 12.61 20.78 -39.62
C ASP A 204 12.96 19.29 -39.43
N ASP A 205 13.78 19.00 -38.42
CA ASP A 205 14.28 17.66 -38.12
C ASP A 205 13.45 16.92 -37.08
N ARG A 206 12.38 17.53 -36.55
CA ARG A 206 11.45 16.81 -35.65
C ARG A 206 10.81 15.63 -36.38
N CYS A 207 10.76 14.49 -35.70
CA CYS A 207 10.05 13.32 -36.22
C CYS A 207 8.58 13.67 -36.51
N SER A 208 8.07 13.29 -37.68
CA SER A 208 6.69 13.58 -38.08
C SER A 208 5.64 12.91 -37.19
N THR A 209 5.97 11.76 -36.60
CA THR A 209 5.05 10.93 -35.82
C THR A 209 4.97 11.34 -34.35
N CYS A 210 6.12 11.46 -33.66
CA CYS A 210 6.15 11.88 -32.25
C CYS A 210 6.35 13.39 -32.06
N LYS A 211 6.59 14.15 -33.13
CA LYS A 211 6.79 15.61 -33.10
C LYS A 211 7.88 16.08 -32.11
N GLY A 212 8.88 15.25 -31.85
CA GLY A 212 9.97 15.52 -30.92
C GLY A 212 9.80 14.93 -29.51
N GLU A 213 8.64 14.36 -29.19
CA GLU A 213 8.34 13.79 -27.86
C GLU A 213 8.97 12.41 -27.61
N LYS A 214 9.63 11.81 -28.61
CA LYS A 214 10.34 10.51 -28.56
C LYS A 214 9.43 9.27 -28.37
N VAL A 215 8.22 9.45 -27.85
CA VAL A 215 7.20 8.42 -27.63
C VAL A 215 5.91 8.71 -28.41
N VAL A 216 5.08 7.68 -28.60
CA VAL A 216 3.75 7.78 -29.21
C VAL A 216 2.73 7.02 -28.37
N GLN A 217 1.49 7.50 -28.30
CA GLN A 217 0.42 6.78 -27.60
C GLN A 217 -0.08 5.59 -28.44
N GLU A 218 0.02 4.40 -27.88
CA GLU A 218 -0.49 3.16 -28.44
C GLU A 218 -1.70 2.67 -27.61
N LYS A 219 -2.77 2.25 -28.30
CA LYS A 219 -3.90 1.55 -27.66
C LYS A 219 -3.78 0.06 -27.94
N LYS A 220 -3.57 -0.74 -26.89
CA LYS A 220 -3.46 -2.19 -26.96
C LYS A 220 -4.63 -2.84 -26.23
N ILE A 221 -5.29 -3.80 -26.88
CA ILE A 221 -6.36 -4.58 -26.25
C ILE A 221 -5.72 -5.76 -25.54
N LYS A 222 -5.98 -5.90 -24.23
CA LYS A 222 -5.56 -7.04 -23.42
C LYS A 222 -6.77 -7.78 -22.90
N GLU A 223 -6.70 -9.09 -22.93
CA GLU A 223 -7.69 -9.95 -22.30
C GLU A 223 -7.27 -10.20 -20.86
N VAL A 224 -8.11 -9.77 -19.92
CA VAL A 224 -7.93 -10.00 -18.50
C VAL A 224 -8.85 -11.14 -18.09
N ILE A 225 -8.26 -12.23 -17.64
CA ILE A 225 -8.98 -13.41 -17.16
C ILE A 225 -9.27 -13.22 -15.68
N VAL A 226 -10.55 -13.26 -15.33
CA VAL A 226 -11.02 -13.26 -13.95
C VAL A 226 -11.38 -14.69 -13.59
N ASP A 227 -10.55 -15.28 -12.75
CA ASP A 227 -10.72 -16.64 -12.29
C ASP A 227 -11.88 -16.75 -11.29
N ILE A 228 -12.42 -17.97 -11.21
CA ILE A 228 -13.47 -18.34 -10.27
C ILE A 228 -12.99 -18.13 -8.82
N GLY A 229 -13.82 -17.47 -8.02
CA GLY A 229 -13.58 -17.27 -6.60
C GLY A 229 -12.59 -16.15 -6.27
N MET A 230 -12.06 -15.42 -7.26
CA MET A 230 -11.20 -14.26 -7.01
C MET A 230 -11.84 -13.27 -6.04
N GLN A 231 -11.01 -12.63 -5.22
CA GLN A 231 -11.46 -11.73 -4.16
C GLN A 231 -11.37 -10.27 -4.57
N ASN A 232 -12.17 -9.42 -3.91
CA ASN A 232 -12.05 -7.97 -4.06
C ASN A 232 -10.64 -7.50 -3.64
N GLY A 233 -10.04 -6.60 -4.41
CA GLY A 233 -8.68 -6.10 -4.20
C GLY A 233 -7.56 -6.99 -4.75
N GLN A 234 -7.87 -8.18 -5.27
CA GLN A 234 -6.88 -9.07 -5.88
C GLN A 234 -6.30 -8.45 -7.16
N LYS A 235 -4.99 -8.66 -7.38
CA LYS A 235 -4.22 -8.01 -8.45
C LYS A 235 -3.93 -8.97 -9.60
N ILE A 236 -4.14 -8.51 -10.83
CA ILE A 236 -3.74 -9.18 -12.07
C ILE A 236 -2.70 -8.29 -12.76
N THR A 237 -1.47 -8.79 -12.83
CA THR A 237 -0.32 -8.00 -13.32
C THR A 237 0.06 -8.38 -14.74
N PHE A 238 0.21 -7.37 -15.60
CA PHE A 238 0.78 -7.49 -16.93
C PHE A 238 2.16 -6.84 -16.94
N SER A 239 3.20 -7.67 -16.95
CA SER A 239 4.58 -7.21 -16.83
C SER A 239 5.06 -6.43 -18.04
N GLY A 240 5.72 -5.29 -17.81
CA GLY A 240 6.34 -4.47 -18.86
C GLY A 240 5.36 -3.76 -19.81
N GLU A 241 4.07 -3.70 -19.46
CA GLU A 241 3.03 -3.07 -20.28
C GLU A 241 2.72 -1.63 -19.86
N SER A 242 3.48 -1.05 -18.91
CA SER A 242 3.39 0.36 -18.52
C SER A 242 3.99 1.28 -19.60
N ASP A 243 3.98 2.59 -19.33
CA ASP A 243 4.56 3.60 -20.22
C ASP A 243 6.07 3.37 -20.41
N GLU A 244 6.48 3.32 -21.68
CA GLU A 244 7.89 3.28 -22.08
C GLU A 244 8.44 4.70 -22.17
N ALA A 245 9.71 4.86 -21.81
CA ALA A 245 10.48 6.08 -22.03
C ALA A 245 11.89 5.72 -22.47
N PRO A 246 12.59 6.60 -23.22
CA PRO A 246 13.99 6.39 -23.55
C PRO A 246 14.82 6.12 -22.29
N ASP A 247 15.77 5.19 -22.39
CA ASP A 247 16.70 4.80 -21.31
C ASP A 247 16.01 4.28 -20.03
N THR A 248 14.74 3.92 -20.11
CA THR A 248 13.90 3.50 -18.99
C THR A 248 13.19 2.18 -19.32
N GLU A 249 13.23 1.20 -18.42
CA GLU A 249 12.47 -0.05 -18.58
C GLU A 249 11.01 0.17 -18.16
N PRO A 250 10.04 -0.36 -18.92
CA PRO A 250 8.64 -0.19 -18.58
C PRO A 250 8.29 -0.90 -17.26
N GLY A 251 7.51 -0.23 -16.41
CA GLY A 251 6.82 -0.82 -15.27
C GLY A 251 5.70 -1.78 -15.70
N ASP A 252 4.90 -2.21 -14.74
CA ASP A 252 3.81 -3.15 -14.97
C ASP A 252 2.45 -2.44 -15.01
N VAL A 253 1.48 -3.04 -15.69
CA VAL A 253 0.07 -2.64 -15.56
C VAL A 253 -0.61 -3.62 -14.62
N VAL A 254 -1.10 -3.11 -13.50
CA VAL A 254 -1.75 -3.91 -12.46
C VAL A 254 -3.24 -3.61 -12.49
N PHE A 255 -4.05 -4.60 -12.83
CA PHE A 255 -5.49 -4.52 -12.65
C PHE A 255 -5.88 -4.98 -11.25
N VAL A 256 -6.57 -4.13 -10.50
CA VAL A 256 -7.10 -4.46 -9.18
C VAL A 256 -8.57 -4.79 -9.35
N ILE A 257 -9.00 -5.97 -8.94
CA ILE A 257 -10.41 -6.36 -8.98
C ILE A 257 -11.19 -5.47 -8.01
N GLU A 258 -12.20 -4.79 -8.54
CA GLU A 258 -13.16 -3.99 -7.80
C GLU A 258 -14.52 -4.69 -7.94
N GLN A 259 -14.97 -5.33 -6.86
CA GLN A 259 -16.27 -5.98 -6.82
C GLN A 259 -17.37 -4.92 -6.81
N LYS A 260 -18.30 -5.03 -7.77
CA LYS A 260 -19.52 -4.23 -7.78
C LYS A 260 -20.46 -4.68 -6.67
N GLU A 261 -21.13 -3.72 -6.05
CA GLU A 261 -22.23 -3.99 -5.14
C GLU A 261 -23.36 -4.72 -5.89
N HIS A 262 -23.89 -5.78 -5.28
CA HIS A 262 -24.99 -6.55 -5.82
C HIS A 262 -26.27 -6.22 -5.03
N PRO A 263 -27.42 -5.99 -5.68
CA PRO A 263 -28.63 -5.51 -5.02
C PRO A 263 -29.22 -6.50 -4.01
N LYS A 264 -28.92 -7.80 -4.16
CA LYS A 264 -29.51 -8.87 -3.32
C LYS A 264 -28.51 -9.61 -2.45
N PHE A 265 -27.25 -9.65 -2.85
CA PHE A 265 -26.24 -10.54 -2.25
C PHE A 265 -25.10 -9.70 -1.74
N LYS A 266 -24.70 -9.93 -0.49
CA LYS A 266 -23.51 -9.34 0.11
C LYS A 266 -22.47 -10.44 0.28
N ARG A 267 -21.28 -10.26 -0.26
CA ARG A 267 -20.19 -11.22 -0.12
C ARG A 267 -19.31 -10.86 1.07
N ASN A 268 -19.01 -11.84 1.91
CA ASN A 268 -17.99 -11.73 2.94
C ASN A 268 -17.04 -12.94 2.82
N GLY A 269 -15.86 -12.72 2.24
CA GLY A 269 -14.89 -13.78 1.99
C GLY A 269 -15.44 -14.85 1.03
N VAL A 270 -15.67 -16.05 1.57
CA VAL A 270 -16.24 -17.21 0.85
C VAL A 270 -17.75 -17.34 1.06
N ASP A 271 -18.30 -16.60 2.00
CA ASP A 271 -19.71 -16.69 2.37
C ASP A 271 -20.54 -15.61 1.66
N LEU A 272 -21.80 -15.94 1.40
CA LEU A 272 -22.79 -15.05 0.82
C LEU A 272 -23.89 -14.78 1.83
N PHE A 273 -24.36 -13.54 1.85
CA PHE A 273 -25.45 -13.08 2.70
C PHE A 273 -26.57 -12.56 1.81
N TYR A 274 -27.80 -12.94 2.11
CA TYR A 274 -29.01 -12.52 1.42
C TYR A 274 -30.02 -12.05 2.45
N ASP A 275 -30.48 -10.81 2.31
CA ASP A 275 -31.51 -10.24 3.16
C ASP A 275 -32.88 -10.52 2.52
N HIS A 276 -33.76 -11.20 3.26
CA HIS A 276 -35.12 -11.52 2.82
C HIS A 276 -36.14 -10.95 3.80
N THR A 277 -37.10 -10.17 3.29
CA THR A 277 -38.19 -9.66 4.11
C THR A 277 -39.39 -10.59 4.01
N LEU A 278 -39.93 -10.99 5.17
CA LEU A 278 -41.10 -11.83 5.31
C LEU A 278 -42.20 -11.04 6.01
N ILE A 279 -43.46 -11.32 5.67
CA ILE A 279 -44.58 -10.81 6.47
C ILE A 279 -44.75 -11.64 7.75
N LEU A 280 -45.31 -11.04 8.81
CA LEU A 280 -45.52 -11.73 10.09
C LEU A 280 -46.25 -13.09 9.95
N ALA A 281 -47.23 -13.19 9.06
CA ALA A 281 -47.95 -14.45 8.82
C ALA A 281 -47.05 -15.55 8.23
N GLU A 282 -46.16 -15.19 7.30
CA GLU A 282 -45.17 -16.11 6.72
C GLU A 282 -44.12 -16.53 7.75
N ALA A 283 -43.69 -15.59 8.60
CA ALA A 283 -42.76 -15.86 9.68
C ALA A 283 -43.34 -16.82 10.74
N LEU A 284 -44.65 -16.77 11.02
CA LEU A 284 -45.30 -17.64 12.02
C LEU A 284 -45.76 -18.99 11.45
N CYS A 285 -46.33 -19.00 10.24
CA CYS A 285 -46.93 -20.19 9.64
C CYS A 285 -45.94 -21.00 8.78
N GLY A 286 -44.72 -20.50 8.60
CA GLY A 286 -43.75 -21.03 7.66
C GLY A 286 -43.95 -20.47 6.25
N PHE A 287 -42.88 -20.49 5.46
CA PHE A 287 -42.86 -19.90 4.13
C PHE A 287 -42.04 -20.74 3.15
N GLN A 288 -42.32 -20.52 1.87
CA GLN A 288 -41.53 -21.06 0.79
C GLN A 288 -41.34 -19.99 -0.28
N PHE A 289 -40.10 -19.81 -0.72
CA PHE A 289 -39.80 -18.89 -1.81
C PHE A 289 -38.69 -19.44 -2.71
N VAL A 290 -38.63 -18.90 -3.92
CA VAL A 290 -37.63 -19.29 -4.92
C VAL A 290 -36.56 -18.20 -4.98
N LEU A 291 -35.33 -18.57 -4.65
CA LEU A 291 -34.16 -17.72 -4.77
C LEU A 291 -33.39 -18.05 -6.06
N THR A 292 -33.17 -17.06 -6.91
CA THR A 292 -32.25 -17.19 -8.04
C THR A 292 -30.83 -16.93 -7.56
N HIS A 293 -29.97 -17.93 -7.70
CA HIS A 293 -28.55 -17.87 -7.33
C HIS A 293 -27.71 -17.17 -8.43
N LEU A 294 -26.43 -16.93 -8.17
CA LEU A 294 -25.47 -16.25 -9.06
C LEU A 294 -25.16 -17.02 -10.34
N ASP A 295 -25.35 -18.33 -10.34
CA ASP A 295 -25.24 -19.19 -11.52
C ASP A 295 -26.54 -19.32 -12.34
N GLY A 296 -27.61 -18.63 -11.91
CA GLY A 296 -28.92 -18.69 -12.52
C GLY A 296 -29.77 -19.89 -12.12
N ARG A 297 -29.28 -20.81 -11.26
CA ARG A 297 -30.11 -21.86 -10.67
C ARG A 297 -31.16 -21.25 -9.74
N ARG A 298 -32.30 -21.93 -9.64
CA ARG A 298 -33.40 -21.56 -8.75
C ARG A 298 -33.41 -22.52 -7.56
N LEU A 299 -33.16 -21.99 -6.37
CA LEU A 299 -33.19 -22.73 -5.11
C LEU A 299 -34.55 -22.52 -4.45
N LEU A 300 -35.26 -23.61 -4.16
CA LEU A 300 -36.51 -23.57 -3.41
C LEU A 300 -36.17 -23.66 -1.92
N ILE A 301 -36.36 -22.55 -1.21
CA ILE A 301 -36.08 -22.47 0.22
C ILE A 301 -37.39 -22.67 0.95
N LYS A 302 -37.43 -23.67 1.82
CA LYS A 302 -38.54 -23.97 2.71
C LYS A 302 -38.00 -23.92 4.12
N SER A 303 -38.57 -23.08 4.95
CA SER A 303 -38.14 -23.00 6.34
C SER A 303 -39.29 -22.89 7.32
N ASN A 304 -39.02 -23.45 8.49
CA ASN A 304 -39.71 -23.12 9.73
C ASN A 304 -39.15 -21.79 10.27
N PRO A 305 -39.84 -21.13 11.21
CA PRO A 305 -39.43 -19.82 11.73
C PRO A 305 -37.99 -19.84 12.29
N GLY A 306 -37.12 -18.93 11.86
CA GLY A 306 -35.73 -18.80 12.33
C GLY A 306 -34.70 -18.52 11.23
N GLU A 307 -33.41 -18.41 11.61
CA GLU A 307 -32.29 -18.27 10.68
C GLU A 307 -31.99 -19.59 9.96
N VAL A 308 -31.76 -19.53 8.64
CA VAL A 308 -31.46 -20.71 7.82
C VAL A 308 -30.10 -20.54 7.19
N VAL A 309 -29.22 -21.51 7.45
CA VAL A 309 -27.92 -21.63 6.78
C VAL A 309 -28.04 -22.67 5.68
N ILE A 310 -27.75 -22.27 4.45
CA ILE A 310 -27.67 -23.19 3.31
C ILE A 310 -26.19 -23.50 3.07
N SER A 311 -25.80 -24.73 3.40
CA SER A 311 -24.42 -25.19 3.24
C SER A 311 -24.05 -25.32 1.75
N GLU A 312 -22.79 -25.02 1.42
CA GLU A 312 -22.19 -25.18 0.08
C GLU A 312 -22.77 -24.34 -1.07
N GLU A 313 -23.64 -23.36 -0.78
CA GLU A 313 -24.18 -22.42 -1.77
C GLU A 313 -23.59 -21.00 -1.64
N GLY A 314 -22.44 -20.84 -0.98
CA GLY A 314 -21.65 -19.60 -0.95
C GLY A 314 -20.73 -19.41 -2.15
N MET A 315 -19.75 -18.50 -2.06
CA MET A 315 -18.76 -18.25 -3.11
C MET A 315 -17.77 -19.41 -3.24
N PRO A 316 -17.31 -19.74 -4.46
CA PRO A 316 -16.22 -20.69 -4.65
C PRO A 316 -14.89 -20.13 -4.12
N MET A 317 -14.04 -21.01 -3.61
CA MET A 317 -12.71 -20.64 -3.14
C MET A 317 -11.74 -20.48 -4.31
N TYR A 318 -11.00 -19.37 -4.32
CA TYR A 318 -9.96 -19.13 -5.32
C TYR A 318 -8.93 -20.28 -5.34
N GLY A 319 -8.63 -20.81 -6.52
CA GLY A 319 -7.74 -21.95 -6.72
C GLY A 319 -8.32 -23.33 -6.36
N LYS A 320 -9.49 -23.39 -5.70
CA LYS A 320 -10.19 -24.63 -5.35
C LYS A 320 -11.69 -24.50 -5.66
N PRO A 321 -12.07 -24.49 -6.95
CA PRO A 321 -13.43 -24.17 -7.38
C PRO A 321 -14.49 -25.18 -6.92
N PHE A 322 -14.09 -26.40 -6.55
CA PHE A 322 -14.98 -27.42 -6.01
C PHE A 322 -15.40 -27.19 -4.56
N MET A 323 -14.70 -26.31 -3.82
CA MET A 323 -15.07 -25.94 -2.46
C MET A 323 -15.75 -24.58 -2.48
N LYS A 324 -16.97 -24.52 -1.93
CA LYS A 324 -17.78 -23.31 -1.80
C LYS A 324 -17.99 -22.98 -0.33
N GLY A 325 -18.15 -21.70 -0.02
CA GLY A 325 -18.63 -21.28 1.31
C GLY A 325 -20.12 -21.53 1.50
N ASN A 326 -20.71 -20.84 2.46
CA ASN A 326 -22.12 -20.98 2.80
C ASN A 326 -22.93 -19.76 2.35
N LEU A 327 -24.24 -19.98 2.17
CA LEU A 327 -25.22 -18.92 1.97
C LEU A 327 -26.03 -18.74 3.26
N TYR A 328 -25.91 -17.56 3.85
CA TYR A 328 -26.67 -17.12 5.00
C TYR A 328 -27.84 -16.27 4.54
N ILE A 329 -29.03 -16.61 5.03
CA ILE A 329 -30.24 -15.86 4.74
C ILE A 329 -30.71 -15.22 6.04
N HIS A 330 -30.69 -13.90 6.06
CA HIS A 330 -31.19 -13.12 7.18
C HIS A 330 -32.65 -12.73 6.89
N PHE A 331 -33.55 -13.13 7.79
CA PHE A 331 -34.98 -12.91 7.64
C PHE A 331 -35.42 -11.70 8.46
N ASN A 332 -35.85 -10.64 7.79
CA ASN A 332 -36.46 -9.48 8.41
C ASN A 332 -37.99 -9.67 8.43
N VAL A 333 -38.61 -9.56 9.59
CA VAL A 333 -40.07 -9.67 9.71
C VAL A 333 -40.70 -8.28 9.62
N GLU A 334 -41.55 -8.08 8.61
CA GLU A 334 -42.38 -6.90 8.46
C GLU A 334 -43.66 -7.07 9.28
N PHE A 335 -43.84 -6.19 10.26
CA PHE A 335 -45.02 -6.16 11.11
C PHE A 335 -46.11 -5.28 10.48
N PRO A 336 -47.39 -5.65 10.63
CA PRO A 336 -48.48 -4.79 10.19
C PRO A 336 -48.51 -3.48 10.99
N ASN A 337 -48.81 -2.36 10.32
CA ASN A 337 -48.85 -1.02 10.94
C ASN A 337 -49.80 -0.90 12.14
N SER A 338 -50.86 -1.70 12.19
CA SER A 338 -51.77 -1.77 13.33
C SER A 338 -52.49 -3.11 13.36
N MET A 339 -52.87 -3.55 14.57
CA MET A 339 -53.72 -4.72 14.78
C MET A 339 -54.89 -4.37 15.70
N SER A 340 -56.06 -4.93 15.45
CA SER A 340 -57.23 -4.73 16.32
C SER A 340 -57.05 -5.44 17.66
N SER A 341 -57.73 -4.96 18.71
CA SER A 341 -57.68 -5.59 20.04
C SER A 341 -58.11 -7.06 20.01
N GLU A 342 -59.02 -7.44 19.12
CA GLU A 342 -59.47 -8.81 18.93
C GLU A 342 -58.36 -9.71 18.34
N GLN A 343 -57.61 -9.19 17.35
CA GLN A 343 -56.49 -9.91 16.72
C GLN A 343 -55.34 -10.11 17.69
N VAL A 344 -55.03 -9.12 18.52
CA VAL A 344 -53.99 -9.22 19.55
C VAL A 344 -54.34 -10.30 20.58
N LYS A 345 -55.59 -10.33 21.08
CA LYS A 345 -56.04 -11.37 22.03
C LYS A 345 -56.00 -12.77 21.43
N ALA A 346 -56.33 -12.90 20.14
CA ALA A 346 -56.22 -14.17 19.43
C ALA A 346 -54.76 -14.65 19.34
N LEU A 347 -53.81 -13.74 19.05
CA LEU A 347 -52.38 -14.05 19.01
C LEU A 347 -51.83 -14.42 20.40
N GLU A 348 -52.25 -13.72 21.46
CA GLU A 348 -51.85 -14.03 22.84
C GLU A 348 -52.33 -15.41 23.31
N THR A 349 -53.39 -15.95 22.71
CA THR A 349 -53.88 -17.32 23.01
C THR A 349 -53.03 -18.39 22.31
N ILE A 350 -52.44 -18.08 21.16
CA ILE A 350 -51.75 -19.04 20.29
C ILE A 350 -50.23 -19.04 20.56
N LEU A 351 -49.65 -17.88 20.81
CA LEU A 351 -48.21 -17.72 21.03
C LEU A 351 -47.83 -18.09 22.47
N PRO A 352 -46.57 -18.53 22.72
CA PRO A 352 -46.11 -18.80 24.07
C PRO A 352 -46.30 -17.56 24.97
N PRO A 353 -46.66 -17.75 26.25
CA PRO A 353 -46.92 -16.64 27.15
C PRO A 353 -45.66 -15.77 27.21
N LYS A 354 -45.87 -14.45 27.13
CA LYS A 354 -44.80 -13.47 27.33
C LYS A 354 -44.07 -13.85 28.62
N PRO A 355 -42.74 -14.01 28.62
CA PRO A 355 -42.01 -14.30 29.84
C PRO A 355 -42.37 -13.22 30.84
N LEU A 356 -43.00 -13.63 31.95
CA LEU A 356 -43.33 -12.71 33.00
C LEU A 356 -42.00 -12.14 33.50
N LEU A 357 -41.84 -10.83 33.42
CA LEU A 357 -40.75 -10.08 34.07
C LEU A 357 -40.63 -10.38 35.58
N SER A 358 -41.61 -11.09 36.15
CA SER A 358 -41.68 -11.48 37.56
C SER A 358 -40.64 -12.51 38.04
N GLN A 359 -39.78 -13.07 37.18
CA GLN A 359 -38.74 -14.01 37.63
C GLN A 359 -37.30 -13.49 37.62
N GLN A 360 -37.04 -12.28 37.10
CA GLN A 360 -35.72 -11.65 37.18
C GLN A 360 -35.67 -10.39 38.05
N VAL A 361 -36.81 -9.97 38.59
CA VAL A 361 -36.89 -8.90 39.58
C VAL A 361 -37.34 -9.49 40.93
N SER A 362 -36.49 -10.33 41.51
CA SER A 362 -36.57 -10.62 42.94
C SER A 362 -35.94 -9.45 43.70
N ASP A 363 -36.79 -8.70 44.41
CA ASP A 363 -36.48 -7.64 45.39
C ASP A 363 -36.06 -6.23 44.91
N MET A 364 -36.62 -5.75 43.80
CA MET A 364 -36.89 -4.30 43.66
C MET A 364 -38.27 -4.11 43.07
N THR A 365 -39.17 -3.48 43.83
CA THR A 365 -40.56 -3.25 43.42
C THR A 365 -40.59 -2.45 42.11
N ILE A 366 -41.41 -2.89 41.16
CA ILE A 366 -41.69 -2.24 39.87
C ILE A 366 -42.08 -0.74 40.04
N GLU A 367 -42.45 -0.33 41.26
CA GLU A 367 -42.68 1.06 41.68
C GLU A 367 -41.43 1.97 41.62
N GLU A 368 -40.21 1.41 41.53
CA GLU A 368 -38.95 2.19 41.41
C GLU A 368 -38.45 2.28 39.95
N CYS A 369 -39.15 1.70 38.98
CA CYS A 369 -38.77 1.79 37.57
C CYS A 369 -39.49 2.96 36.88
N GLU A 370 -38.73 3.91 36.34
CA GLU A 370 -39.29 4.98 35.50
C GLU A 370 -39.86 4.37 34.20
N GLU A 371 -41.17 4.49 34.01
CA GLU A 371 -41.86 4.06 32.78
C GLU A 371 -41.35 4.91 31.61
N THR A 372 -40.49 4.32 30.78
CA THR A 372 -39.96 5.01 29.60
C THR A 372 -40.89 4.80 28.42
N THR A 373 -41.45 5.88 27.89
CA THR A 373 -42.25 5.86 26.67
C THR A 373 -41.32 5.75 25.46
N LEU A 374 -41.31 4.58 24.82
CA LEU A 374 -40.58 4.37 23.57
C LEU A 374 -41.25 5.19 22.47
N HIS A 375 -40.48 6.06 21.81
CA HIS A 375 -40.91 6.78 20.62
C HIS A 375 -40.25 6.12 19.40
N ASP A 376 -40.95 6.04 18.28
CA ASP A 376 -40.35 5.60 17.03
C ASP A 376 -39.33 6.65 16.58
N VAL A 377 -38.05 6.32 16.71
CA VAL A 377 -36.95 7.21 16.32
C VAL A 377 -36.30 6.71 15.04
N ASN A 378 -36.24 7.59 14.03
CA ASN A 378 -35.35 7.40 12.90
C ASN A 378 -33.92 7.68 13.37
N ILE A 379 -33.14 6.62 13.60
CA ILE A 379 -31.80 6.67 14.23
C ILE A 379 -30.84 7.61 13.47
N GLU A 380 -30.95 7.69 12.14
CA GLU A 380 -30.12 8.62 11.34
C GLU A 380 -30.48 10.09 11.57
N GLU A 381 -31.74 10.38 11.84
CA GLU A 381 -32.27 11.73 12.04
C GLU A 381 -31.98 12.22 13.47
N GLU A 382 -32.08 11.32 14.44
CA GLU A 382 -31.70 11.58 15.84
C GLU A 382 -30.19 11.81 15.99
N MET A 383 -29.36 11.04 15.27
CA MET A 383 -27.90 11.23 15.22
C MET A 383 -27.53 12.60 14.62
N ARG A 384 -28.23 13.05 13.58
CA ARG A 384 -28.03 14.40 13.01
C ARG A 384 -28.43 15.50 13.98
N GLN A 385 -29.56 15.33 14.67
CA GLN A 385 -30.01 16.28 15.71
C GLN A 385 -29.03 16.37 16.88
N LYS A 386 -28.50 15.23 17.33
CA LYS A 386 -27.47 15.20 18.39
C LYS A 386 -26.17 15.88 17.93
N GLN A 387 -25.78 15.73 16.67
CA GLN A 387 -24.62 16.45 16.12
C GLN A 387 -24.84 17.96 16.03
N SER A 388 -26.05 18.43 15.67
CA SER A 388 -26.34 19.86 15.63
C SER A 388 -26.35 20.49 17.03
N PHE A 389 -26.93 19.82 18.03
CA PHE A 389 -26.90 20.26 19.42
C PHE A 389 -25.49 20.31 20.00
N GLN A 390 -24.63 19.36 19.61
CA GLN A 390 -23.25 19.34 20.06
C GLN A 390 -22.44 20.49 19.44
N SER A 391 -22.76 20.91 18.21
CA SER A 391 -22.14 22.08 17.56
C SER A 391 -22.53 23.40 18.21
N GLU A 392 -23.79 23.58 18.61
CA GLU A 392 -24.27 24.81 19.27
C GLU A 392 -23.68 24.98 20.68
N ALA A 393 -23.45 23.89 21.41
CA ALA A 393 -22.85 23.93 22.75
C ALA A 393 -21.37 24.38 22.76
N TYR A 394 -20.63 24.22 21.66
CA TYR A 394 -19.26 24.73 21.54
C TYR A 394 -19.19 26.17 21.01
N GLU A 395 -20.29 26.74 20.50
CA GLU A 395 -20.32 28.15 20.09
C GLU A 395 -20.66 29.10 21.25
N GLU A 396 -21.36 28.65 22.30
CA GLU A 396 -21.67 29.50 23.47
C GLU A 396 -20.49 29.74 24.43
N ASP A 397 -19.47 28.88 24.45
CA ASP A 397 -18.34 29.01 25.40
C ASP A 397 -17.22 29.96 24.93
N ASN A 398 -17.30 30.48 23.70
CA ASN A 398 -16.43 31.57 23.22
C ASN A 398 -17.06 32.97 23.43
N GLY A 399 -18.09 33.06 24.28
CA GLY A 399 -18.97 34.23 24.36
C GLY A 399 -18.87 35.14 25.59
N ARG A 400 -18.03 34.90 26.61
CA ARG A 400 -17.97 35.79 27.79
C ARG A 400 -16.61 35.86 28.52
N PHE A 401 -15.67 36.62 27.99
CA PHE A 401 -14.69 37.35 28.81
C PHE A 401 -14.59 38.80 28.32
N GLY A 402 -15.40 39.66 28.94
CA GLY A 402 -15.28 41.11 28.83
C GLY A 402 -14.13 41.62 29.72
N GLY A 403 -13.04 42.04 29.09
CA GLY A 403 -12.00 42.87 29.70
C GLY A 403 -11.77 44.11 28.84
N GLN A 404 -12.12 45.28 29.37
CA GLN A 404 -11.88 46.59 28.77
C GLN A 404 -10.40 46.82 28.46
N GLY A 405 -10.10 47.43 27.31
CA GLY A 405 -8.74 47.84 26.98
C GLY A 405 -8.58 48.60 25.67
N VAL A 406 -9.03 49.87 25.67
CA VAL A 406 -8.52 51.03 24.91
C VAL A 406 -8.37 50.96 23.38
N GLN A 407 -9.16 51.81 22.71
CA GLN A 407 -8.93 52.31 21.35
C GLN A 407 -7.73 53.25 21.31
N CYS A 408 -6.87 53.10 20.31
CA CYS A 408 -6.11 54.22 19.74
C CYS A 408 -6.20 54.13 18.21
N ALA A 409 -6.66 55.23 17.62
CA ALA A 409 -6.73 55.47 16.20
C ALA A 409 -5.56 56.36 15.75
N GLN A 410 -5.29 56.31 14.43
CA GLN A 410 -4.49 57.22 13.61
C GLN A 410 -2.96 57.07 13.77
N GLN A 411 -2.15 56.98 12.70
CA GLN A 411 -2.23 57.60 11.37
C GLN A 411 -1.69 56.67 10.28
#